data_AF-A0A920MN36-F1
#
_entry.id   AF-A0A920MN36-F1
#
_cell.length_a   1.000
_cell.length_b   1.000
_cell.length_c   1.000
_cell.angle_alpha   90.00
_cell.angle_beta   90.00
_cell.angle_gamma   90.00
#
_symmetry.space_group_name_H-M   'P 1'
#
loop_
_entity.id
_entity.type
_entity.pdbx_description
1 polymer ?
#
loop_
_entity_poly.entity_id
_entity_poly.type
_entity_poly.pdbx_seq_one_letter_code
_entity_poly.pdbx_strand_id
1 'polypeptide(L)'
;MILAKNKGEIVLNDYKTAKTYGQIRIQLTEELLRQINLSLDKEPRSYLFQSERFKKPYIELKDPSGSFNSWANKTLKKLFNEEFTLTMLRHIYITRRDLKLEQMSGTERDKIAKIMGHGVAQQQRYMWHRAHIDGDITEDD
;
A
#
# COMPACT_ATOMS: atom_id res chain seq x y z
N MET A 1 -7.75 5.69 -13.18
CA MET A 1 -8.59 4.67 -12.53
C MET A 1 -9.88 4.57 -13.30
N ILE A 2 -10.29 3.37 -13.71
CA ILE A 2 -11.58 3.15 -14.38
C ILE A 2 -12.45 2.38 -13.39
N LEU A 3 -13.50 3.01 -12.87
CA LEU A 3 -14.47 2.37 -11.99
C LEU A 3 -15.67 1.93 -12.82
N ALA A 4 -15.87 0.63 -13.00
CA ALA A 4 -17.13 0.08 -13.48
C ALA A 4 -17.98 -0.34 -12.27
N LYS A 5 -19.31 -0.14 -12.36
CA LYS A 5 -20.27 -0.23 -11.22
C LYS A 5 -20.10 -1.44 -10.29
N ASN A 6 -19.65 -2.60 -10.79
CA ASN A 6 -19.51 -3.84 -10.00
C ASN A 6 -18.12 -4.50 -10.07
N LYS A 7 -17.14 -3.89 -10.75
CA LYS A 7 -15.75 -4.37 -10.80
C LYS A 7 -14.83 -3.15 -10.94
N GLY A 8 -13.99 -2.94 -9.93
CA GLY A 8 -13.02 -1.85 -9.90
C GLY A 8 -11.62 -2.40 -10.00
N GLU A 9 -10.83 -1.88 -10.93
CA GLU A 9 -9.41 -2.20 -11.05
C GLU A 9 -8.58 -0.93 -10.87
N ILE A 10 -7.57 -0.99 -10.02
CA ILE A 10 -6.50 0.00 -10.01
C ILE A 10 -5.50 -0.40 -11.08
N VAL A 11 -5.32 0.48 -12.05
CA VAL A 11 -4.25 0.37 -13.06
C VAL A 11 -3.20 1.42 -12.75
N LEU A 12 -2.00 0.97 -12.39
CA LEU A 12 -0.82 1.80 -12.19
C LEU A 12 0.03 1.76 -13.47
N ASN A 13 0.03 2.89 -14.17
CA ASN A 13 0.80 3.08 -15.41
C ASN A 13 2.12 3.81 -15.18
N ASP A 14 2.21 4.60 -14.11
CA ASP A 14 3.37 5.43 -13.80
C ASP A 14 3.91 5.04 -12.41
N TYR A 15 5.07 4.41 -12.40
CA TYR A 15 5.80 4.04 -11.19
C TYR A 15 7.28 3.83 -11.52
N LYS A 16 8.14 3.90 -10.50
CA LYS A 16 9.62 3.91 -10.63
C LYS A 16 10.17 2.77 -11.49
N THR A 17 9.47 1.65 -11.57
CA THR A 17 9.90 0.45 -12.31
C THR A 17 8.94 0.07 -13.45
N ALA A 18 8.07 0.97 -13.90
CA ALA A 18 7.12 0.74 -14.99
C ALA A 18 7.80 0.31 -16.29
N LYS A 19 8.98 0.87 -16.60
CA LYS A 19 9.79 0.45 -17.77
C LYS A 19 10.20 -1.02 -17.73
N THR A 20 10.37 -1.59 -16.54
CA THR A 20 10.83 -2.97 -16.34
C THR A 20 9.66 -3.94 -16.15
N TYR A 21 8.60 -3.51 -15.47
CA TYR A 21 7.53 -4.42 -15.03
C TYR A 21 6.18 -4.19 -15.72
N GLY A 22 6.06 -3.19 -16.61
CA GLY A 22 4.87 -2.91 -17.40
C GLY A 22 3.78 -2.17 -16.61
N GLN A 23 2.53 -2.61 -16.74
CA GLN A 23 1.41 -2.09 -15.94
C GLN A 23 1.19 -2.99 -14.72
N ILE A 24 0.94 -2.38 -13.56
CA ILE A 24 0.43 -3.11 -12.39
C ILE A 24 -1.08 -2.94 -12.36
N ARG A 25 -1.78 -4.08 -12.29
CA ARG A 25 -3.23 -4.16 -12.21
C ARG A 25 -3.62 -4.84 -10.92
N ILE A 26 -4.44 -4.18 -10.11
CA ILE A 26 -4.88 -4.65 -8.80
C ILE A 26 -6.40 -4.63 -8.78
N GLN A 27 -7.00 -5.79 -8.56
CA GLN A 27 -8.44 -5.90 -8.38
C GLN A 27 -8.83 -5.37 -7.01
N LEU A 28 -9.84 -4.51 -6.98
CA LEU A 28 -10.41 -4.02 -5.74
C LEU A 28 -11.36 -5.06 -5.16
N THR A 29 -11.32 -5.23 -3.84
CA THR A 29 -12.36 -5.97 -3.13
C THR A 29 -13.68 -5.18 -3.21
N GLU A 30 -14.81 -5.89 -3.13
CA GLU A 30 -16.14 -5.27 -3.19
C GLU A 30 -16.31 -4.20 -2.11
N GLU A 31 -15.83 -4.47 -0.90
CA GLU A 31 -15.90 -3.51 0.21
C GLU A 31 -15.07 -2.25 -0.08
N LEU A 32 -13.86 -2.38 -0.63
CA LEU A 32 -13.03 -1.22 -0.97
C LEU A 32 -13.67 -0.39 -2.08
N LEU A 33 -14.24 -1.05 -3.10
CA LEU A 33 -14.97 -0.37 -4.17
C LEU A 33 -16.19 0.39 -3.61
N ARG A 34 -16.94 -0.24 -2.71
CA ARG A 34 -18.09 0.38 -2.04
C ARG A 34 -17.69 1.64 -1.27
N GLN A 35 -16.61 1.57 -0.48
CA GLN A 35 -16.11 2.72 0.29
C GLN A 35 -15.63 3.85 -0.62
N ILE A 36 -14.97 3.53 -1.73
CA ILE A 36 -14.56 4.52 -2.73
C ILE A 36 -15.78 5.23 -3.31
N ASN A 37 -16.81 4.48 -3.72
CA ASN A 37 -18.03 5.07 -4.26
C ASN A 37 -18.72 5.97 -3.24
N LEU A 38 -18.90 5.52 -1.99
CA LEU A 38 -19.46 6.36 -0.92
C LEU A 38 -18.67 7.65 -0.69
N SER A 39 -17.34 7.56 -0.77
CA SER A 39 -16.48 8.72 -0.63
C SER A 39 -16.62 9.69 -1.80
N LEU A 40 -16.80 9.20 -3.04
CA LEU A 40 -16.99 10.02 -4.23
C LEU A 40 -18.40 10.60 -4.33
N ASP A 41 -19.42 9.89 -3.85
CA ASP A 41 -20.79 10.39 -3.77
C ASP A 41 -20.90 11.56 -2.77
N LYS A 42 -20.18 11.46 -1.64
CA LYS A 42 -20.14 12.50 -0.61
C LYS A 42 -19.34 13.73 -1.03
N GLU A 43 -18.18 13.53 -1.68
CA GLU A 43 -17.32 14.61 -2.16
C GLU A 43 -16.83 14.29 -3.58
N PRO A 44 -17.61 14.68 -4.61
CA PRO A 44 -17.28 14.42 -6.01
C PRO A 44 -15.95 15.06 -6.40
N ARG A 45 -15.06 14.26 -7.01
CA ARG A 45 -13.71 14.69 -7.38
C ARG A 45 -13.12 13.82 -8.49
N SER A 46 -12.29 14.42 -9.33
CA SER A 46 -11.63 13.73 -10.45
C SER A 46 -10.43 12.87 -10.01
N TYR A 47 -9.80 13.24 -8.89
CA TYR A 47 -8.70 12.49 -8.29
C TYR A 47 -9.12 11.95 -6.94
N LEU A 48 -8.88 10.65 -6.69
CA LEU A 48 -9.22 10.01 -5.41
C LEU A 48 -8.62 10.72 -4.20
N PHE A 49 -7.37 11.17 -4.35
CA PHE A 49 -6.62 11.83 -3.30
C PHE A 49 -6.25 13.24 -3.74
N GLN A 50 -6.78 14.22 -3.00
CA GLN A 50 -6.54 15.64 -3.19
C GLN A 50 -6.14 16.27 -1.87
N SER A 51 -5.28 17.28 -1.94
CA SER A 51 -4.90 18.05 -0.77
C SER A 51 -6.11 18.82 -0.26
N GLU A 52 -6.50 18.60 0.99
CA GLU A 52 -7.57 19.37 1.63
C GLU A 52 -7.25 20.87 1.67
N ARG A 53 -5.97 21.22 1.86
CA ARG A 53 -5.48 22.60 1.96
C ARG A 53 -5.51 23.33 0.62
N PHE A 54 -5.01 22.70 -0.43
CA PHE A 54 -4.83 23.35 -1.74
C PHE A 54 -5.95 23.04 -2.72
N LYS A 55 -6.85 22.09 -2.39
CA LYS A 55 -7.92 21.58 -3.26
C LYS A 55 -7.42 21.14 -4.64
N LYS A 56 -6.17 20.65 -4.68
CA LYS A 56 -5.49 20.13 -5.86
C LYS A 56 -5.04 18.70 -5.62
N PRO A 57 -4.94 17.86 -6.66
CA PRO A 57 -4.38 16.52 -6.51
C PRO A 57 -2.92 16.60 -6.05
N TYR A 58 -2.50 15.62 -5.25
CA TYR A 58 -1.13 15.62 -4.70
C TYR A 58 -0.05 15.65 -5.79
N ILE A 59 -0.32 15.09 -6.97
CA ILE A 59 0.61 15.07 -8.11
C ILE A 59 0.98 16.47 -8.63
N GLU A 60 0.14 17.48 -8.37
CA GLU A 60 0.38 18.86 -8.80
C GLU A 60 1.12 19.71 -7.75
N LEU A 61 1.45 19.13 -6.59
CA LEU A 61 2.17 19.84 -5.53
C LEU A 61 3.68 19.84 -5.77
N LYS A 62 4.39 20.79 -5.14
CA LYS A 62 5.87 20.89 -5.24
C LYS A 62 6.59 19.62 -4.77
N ASP A 63 6.06 18.97 -3.74
CA ASP A 63 6.53 17.67 -3.25
C ASP A 63 5.34 16.70 -3.13
N PRO A 64 4.97 16.01 -4.22
CA PRO A 64 3.81 15.12 -4.25
C PRO A 64 3.89 14.00 -3.22
N SER A 65 5.05 13.34 -3.16
CA SER A 65 5.25 12.16 -2.32
C SER A 65 5.30 12.52 -0.84
N GLY A 66 6.08 13.55 -0.47
CA GLY A 66 6.16 13.98 0.93
C GLY A 66 4.83 14.53 1.44
N SER A 67 4.13 15.32 0.61
CA SER A 67 2.81 15.86 0.97
C SER A 67 1.76 14.77 1.17
N PHE A 68 1.70 13.79 0.27
CA PHE A 68 0.79 12.65 0.40
C PHE A 68 1.13 11.80 1.62
N ASN A 69 2.40 11.44 1.81
CA ASN A 69 2.83 10.62 2.94
C ASN A 69 2.54 11.29 4.29
N SER A 70 2.77 12.61 4.40
CA SER A 70 2.46 13.36 5.62
C SER A 70 0.97 13.33 5.93
N TRP A 71 0.11 13.56 4.92
CA TRP A 71 -1.34 13.49 5.09
C TRP A 71 -1.82 12.08 5.46
N ALA A 72 -1.31 11.05 4.78
CA ALA A 72 -1.70 9.67 5.03
C ALA A 72 -1.31 9.23 6.44
N ASN A 73 -0.09 9.50 6.88
CA ASN A 73 0.36 9.16 8.24
C ASN A 73 -0.47 9.90 9.30
N LYS A 74 -0.79 11.18 9.10
CA LYS A 74 -1.68 11.93 10.00
C LYS A 74 -3.08 11.32 10.07
N THR A 75 -3.60 10.86 8.94
CA THR A 75 -4.92 10.21 8.85
C THR A 75 -4.92 8.86 9.57
N LEU A 76 -3.90 8.04 9.35
CA LEU A 76 -3.75 6.75 10.02
C LEU A 76 -3.55 6.91 11.52
N LYS A 77 -2.75 7.88 11.95
CA LYS A 77 -2.58 8.21 13.36
C LYS A 77 -3.89 8.58 14.04
N LYS A 78 -4.74 9.38 13.38
CA LYS A 78 -6.07 9.71 13.91
C LYS A 78 -6.99 8.49 13.95
N LEU A 79 -6.93 7.62 12.96
CA LEU A 79 -7.77 6.43 12.86
C LEU A 79 -7.45 5.38 13.93
N PHE A 80 -6.16 5.12 14.14
CA PHE A 80 -5.68 4.09 15.07
C PHE A 80 -5.34 4.63 16.47
N ASN A 81 -5.34 5.96 16.63
CA ASN A 81 -4.92 6.65 17.86
C ASN A 81 -3.48 6.30 18.30
N GLU A 82 -2.61 5.94 17.36
CA GLU A 82 -1.22 5.53 17.59
C GLU A 82 -0.31 6.06 16.46
N GLU A 83 1.01 6.09 16.69
CA GLU A 83 1.96 6.41 15.61
C GLU A 83 1.91 5.32 14.53
N PHE A 84 1.26 5.65 13.41
CA PHE A 84 1.02 4.71 12.32
C PHE A 84 1.50 5.29 10.99
N THR A 85 2.28 4.50 10.24
CA THR A 85 2.88 4.94 8.97
C THR A 85 2.44 4.08 7.78
N LEU A 86 2.50 4.65 6.57
CA LEU A 86 2.33 3.89 5.32
C LEU A 86 3.33 2.73 5.19
N THR A 87 4.54 2.87 5.75
CA THR A 87 5.52 1.80 5.80
C THR A 87 5.00 0.63 6.63
N MET A 88 4.39 0.90 7.80
CA MET A 88 3.77 -0.14 8.63
C MET A 88 2.62 -0.85 7.91
N LEU A 89 1.74 -0.13 7.19
CA LEU A 89 0.71 -0.77 6.34
C LEU A 89 1.33 -1.74 5.34
N ARG A 90 2.44 -1.34 4.72
CA ARG A 90 3.18 -2.20 3.77
C ARG A 90 3.75 -3.43 4.45
N HIS A 91 4.29 -3.31 5.66
CA HIS A 91 4.76 -4.46 6.44
C HIS A 91 3.60 -5.42 6.75
N ILE A 92 2.51 -4.91 7.33
CA ILE A 92 1.31 -5.70 7.67
C ILE A 92 0.76 -6.43 6.44
N TYR A 93 0.74 -5.77 5.28
CA TYR A 93 0.30 -6.39 4.05
C TYR A 93 1.14 -7.62 3.68
N ILE A 94 2.46 -7.53 3.78
CA ILE A 94 3.40 -8.59 3.41
C ILE A 94 3.46 -9.70 4.46
N THR A 95 3.26 -9.37 5.75
CA THR A 95 3.36 -10.32 6.87
C THR A 95 2.04 -10.98 7.25
N ARG A 96 0.94 -10.66 6.55
CA ARG A 96 -0.37 -11.27 6.81
C ARG A 96 -0.31 -12.79 6.67
N ARG A 97 -0.93 -13.51 7.60
CA ARG A 97 -0.83 -14.98 7.69
C ARG A 97 -1.49 -15.70 6.51
N ASP A 98 -2.55 -15.11 5.96
CA ASP A 98 -3.28 -15.60 4.78
C ASP A 98 -2.46 -15.51 3.48
N LEU A 99 -1.46 -14.62 3.43
CA LEU A 99 -0.58 -14.49 2.26
C LEU A 99 0.49 -15.58 2.20
N LYS A 100 0.74 -16.33 3.30
CA LYS A 100 1.66 -17.49 3.36
C LYS A 100 2.98 -17.31 2.60
N LEU A 101 3.57 -16.13 2.71
CA LEU A 101 4.67 -15.68 1.85
C LEU A 101 5.94 -16.56 1.97
N GLU A 102 6.13 -17.16 3.14
CA GLU A 102 7.21 -18.10 3.43
C GLU A 102 7.04 -19.44 2.69
N GLN A 103 5.80 -19.83 2.39
CA GLN A 103 5.46 -21.06 1.67
C GLN A 103 5.38 -20.85 0.15
N MET A 104 5.43 -19.59 -0.31
CA MET A 104 5.40 -19.23 -1.72
C MET A 104 6.74 -19.49 -2.40
N SER A 105 6.67 -19.97 -3.63
CA SER A 105 7.80 -20.13 -4.53
C SER A 105 8.41 -18.78 -4.94
N GLY A 106 9.64 -18.81 -5.49
CA GLY A 106 10.35 -17.59 -5.90
C GLY A 106 9.54 -16.72 -6.89
N THR A 107 8.85 -17.34 -7.84
CA THR A 107 8.03 -16.63 -8.83
C THR A 107 6.74 -16.02 -8.25
N GLU A 108 6.21 -16.58 -7.17
CA GLU A 108 5.05 -16.03 -6.45
C GLU A 108 5.46 -14.85 -5.57
N ARG A 109 6.64 -14.94 -4.94
CA ARG A 109 7.25 -13.81 -4.23
C ARG A 109 7.55 -12.65 -5.17
N ASP A 110 8.00 -12.93 -6.40
CA ASP A 110 8.22 -11.91 -7.44
C ASP A 110 6.93 -11.21 -7.85
N LYS A 111 5.80 -11.93 -7.94
CA LYS A 111 4.49 -11.32 -8.22
C LYS A 111 4.07 -10.37 -7.11
N ILE A 112 4.29 -10.73 -5.84
CA ILE A 112 4.01 -9.85 -4.71
C ILE A 112 4.95 -8.64 -4.70
N ALA A 113 6.24 -8.84 -4.95
CA ALA A 113 7.21 -7.76 -5.06
C ALA A 113 6.79 -6.76 -6.15
N LYS A 114 6.35 -7.29 -7.30
CA LYS A 114 5.84 -6.52 -8.42
C LYS A 114 4.57 -5.73 -8.04
N ILE A 115 3.60 -6.33 -7.36
CA ILE A 115 2.40 -5.63 -6.87
C ILE A 115 2.77 -4.50 -5.90
N MET A 116 3.80 -4.71 -5.07
CA MET A 116 4.29 -3.71 -4.12
C MET A 116 5.20 -2.65 -4.75
N GLY A 117 5.50 -2.75 -6.06
CA GLY A 117 6.41 -1.85 -6.76
C GLY A 117 7.87 -1.94 -6.32
N HIS A 118 8.26 -3.07 -5.72
CA HIS A 118 9.58 -3.31 -5.12
C HIS A 118 10.35 -4.40 -5.88
N GLY A 119 11.68 -4.37 -5.80
CA GLY A 119 12.51 -5.55 -6.11
C GLY A 119 12.48 -6.55 -4.95
N VAL A 120 12.70 -7.84 -5.24
CA VAL A 120 12.68 -8.95 -4.26
C VAL A 120 13.55 -8.66 -3.03
N ALA A 121 14.75 -8.10 -3.25
CA ALA A 121 15.68 -7.74 -2.19
C ALA A 121 15.13 -6.65 -1.24
N GLN A 122 14.29 -5.74 -1.74
CA GLN A 122 13.62 -4.73 -0.91
C GLN A 122 12.47 -5.33 -0.09
N GLN A 123 11.81 -6.37 -0.61
CA GLN A 123 10.81 -7.12 0.14
C GLN A 123 11.43 -7.99 1.24
N GLN A 124 12.60 -8.60 1.00
CA GLN A 124 13.32 -9.38 2.02
C GLN A 124 13.69 -8.54 3.25
N ARG A 125 14.09 -7.26 3.09
CA ARG A 125 14.37 -6.37 4.24
C ARG A 125 13.21 -6.22 5.22
N TYR A 126 11.97 -6.39 4.75
CA TYR A 126 10.78 -6.35 5.61
C TYR A 126 10.54 -7.63 6.41
N MET A 127 11.11 -8.76 5.98
CA MET A 127 11.00 -10.06 6.66
C MET A 127 12.08 -10.23 7.75
N TRP A 128 13.30 -9.75 7.51
CA TRP A 128 14.45 -9.95 8.41
C TRP A 128 14.30 -9.32 9.81
N HIS A 129 13.42 -8.34 9.99
CA HIS A 129 13.13 -7.76 11.30
C HIS A 129 12.32 -8.70 12.22
N ARG A 130 11.76 -9.79 11.68
CA ARG A 130 11.00 -10.78 12.46
C ARG A 130 11.93 -11.81 13.12
N ALA A 131 13.05 -12.14 12.48
CA ALA A 131 14.01 -13.13 12.97
C ALA A 131 14.79 -12.68 14.23
N HIS A 132 14.78 -11.39 14.56
CA HIS A 132 15.47 -10.85 15.75
C HIS A 132 14.55 -10.69 16.98
N ILE A 133 13.23 -10.93 16.85
CA ILE A 133 12.31 -10.85 17.99
C ILE A 133 12.02 -12.25 18.57
N ASP A 134 12.15 -13.31 17.77
CA ASP A 134 11.87 -14.69 18.20
C ASP A 134 13.12 -15.42 18.78
N GLY A 135 14.21 -14.70 19.06
CA GLY A 135 15.51 -15.28 19.42
C GLY A 135 16.01 -15.06 20.86
N ASP A 136 15.25 -14.38 21.73
CA ASP A 136 15.75 -13.93 23.05
C ASP A 136 14.81 -14.31 24.21
N ILE A 137 14.34 -15.55 24.21
CA ILE A 137 13.84 -16.22 25.42
C ILE A 137 14.50 -17.61 25.45
N THR A 138 15.75 -17.66 25.89
CA THR A 138 16.29 -18.89 26.49
C THR A 138 16.12 -18.78 28.00
N GLU A 139 15.47 -19.80 28.55
CA GLU A 139 15.30 -20.06 29.97
C GLU A 139 16.67 -20.01 30.68
N ASP A 140 16.79 -19.15 31.69
CA ASP A 140 17.85 -19.25 32.70
C ASP A 140 17.29 -20.09 33.86
N ASP A 141 17.85 -21.28 34.04
CA ASP A 141 17.88 -22.04 35.31
C ASP A 141 18.86 -21.40 36.31
#